data_AF-A0A316M9H7-F1
#
_entry.id   AF-A0A316M9H7-F1
#
_cell.length_a   1.000
_cell.length_b   1.000
_cell.length_c   1.000
_cell.angle_alpha   90.00
_cell.angle_beta   90.00
_cell.angle_gamma   90.00
#
_symmetry.space_group_name_H-M   'P 1'
#
loop_
_entity.id
_entity.type
_entity.pdbx_description
1 polymer ?
#
loop_
_entity_poly.entity_id
_entity_poly.type
_entity_poly.pdbx_seq_one_letter_code
_entity_poly.pdbx_strand_id
1 'polypeptide(L)'
;MKNKIMLITYADSFGRNLKELNQVLDLYFRKEIGAIHILPFFPSSGDRGFAPLTYEMVDANFGTWDDIDTLGSKYELMFDFMINHLSRQSKYFQDFVEKHDGSEYADMFLRFKKFWPGGEPTEEQIRMLNKRKPCAPCVDITFADQ
;
A
#
# COMPACT_ATOMS: atom_id res chain seq x y z
N MET A 1 14.26 -14.46 -10.08
CA MET A 1 15.21 -13.45 -9.54
C MET A 1 16.62 -13.92 -9.75
N LYS A 2 17.49 -13.05 -10.26
CA LYS A 2 18.93 -13.33 -10.38
C LYS A 2 19.59 -13.35 -9.00
N ASN A 3 20.62 -14.18 -8.85
CA ASN A 3 21.46 -14.17 -7.66
C ASN A 3 22.41 -12.95 -7.71
N LYS A 4 21.88 -11.78 -7.34
CA LYS A 4 22.57 -10.49 -7.31
C LYS A 4 22.18 -9.73 -6.04
N ILE A 5 22.99 -8.74 -5.68
CA ILE A 5 22.69 -7.86 -4.55
C ILE A 5 21.42 -7.05 -4.87
N MET A 6 20.51 -7.02 -3.90
CA MET A 6 19.29 -6.21 -3.94
C MET A 6 19.42 -5.03 -2.99
N LEU A 7 19.10 -3.83 -3.49
CA LEU A 7 18.89 -2.65 -2.66
C LEU A 7 17.42 -2.53 -2.29
N ILE A 8 17.11 -2.29 -1.01
CA ILE A 8 15.76 -1.92 -0.56
C ILE A 8 15.79 -0.43 -0.22
N THR A 9 14.93 0.37 -0.83
CA THR A 9 14.96 1.83 -0.64
C THR A 9 13.62 2.50 -0.93
N TYR A 10 13.36 3.68 -0.36
CA TYR A 10 12.26 4.54 -0.83
C TYR A 10 12.70 5.33 -2.06
N ALA A 11 11.73 5.76 -2.87
CA ALA A 11 11.96 6.60 -4.04
C ALA A 11 12.68 7.93 -3.71
N ASP A 12 12.61 8.40 -2.47
CA ASP A 12 13.16 9.67 -1.96
C ASP A 12 14.29 9.48 -0.93
N SER A 13 14.89 8.29 -0.82
CA SER A 13 16.00 8.06 0.14
C SER A 13 17.39 8.32 -0.43
N PHE A 14 17.55 8.21 -1.76
CA PHE A 14 18.79 8.53 -2.48
C PHE A 14 18.55 9.67 -3.47
N GLY A 15 18.31 10.86 -2.93
CA GLY A 15 17.80 12.00 -3.68
C GLY A 15 16.35 12.29 -3.26
N ARG A 16 15.56 12.93 -4.12
CA ARG A 16 14.20 13.36 -3.80
C ARG A 16 13.10 12.56 -4.50
N ASN A 17 13.44 11.80 -5.54
CA ASN A 17 12.48 11.11 -6.41
C ASN A 17 13.18 10.02 -7.25
N LEU A 18 12.40 9.29 -8.06
CA LEU A 18 12.89 8.16 -8.86
C LEU A 18 14.00 8.56 -9.87
N LYS A 19 13.96 9.79 -10.39
CA LYS A 19 14.99 10.27 -11.33
C LYS A 19 16.32 10.46 -10.63
N GLU A 20 16.32 11.10 -9.47
CA GLU A 20 17.53 11.29 -8.67
C GLU A 20 18.05 9.96 -8.12
N LEU A 21 17.16 9.04 -7.71
CA LEU A 21 17.52 7.67 -7.36
C LEU A 21 18.27 6.99 -8.50
N ASN A 22 17.74 7.03 -9.73
CA ASN A 22 18.42 6.47 -10.89
C ASN A 22 19.80 7.10 -11.12
N GLN A 23 19.93 8.42 -10.97
CA GLN A 23 21.23 9.11 -11.13
C GLN A 23 22.26 8.66 -10.08
N VAL A 24 21.85 8.55 -8.81
CA VAL A 24 22.72 8.08 -7.73
C VAL A 24 23.17 6.64 -7.97
N LEU A 25 22.25 5.77 -8.40
CA LEU A 25 22.57 4.37 -8.70
C LEU A 25 23.53 4.23 -9.89
N ASP A 26 23.31 4.98 -10.97
CA ASP A 26 24.19 5.00 -12.14
C ASP A 26 25.60 5.51 -11.79
N LEU A 27 25.70 6.49 -10.89
CA LEU A 27 26.97 7.11 -10.52
C LEU A 27 27.80 6.25 -9.56
N TYR A 28 27.15 5.65 -8.55
CA TYR A 28 27.87 5.04 -7.43
C TYR A 28 27.76 3.52 -7.34
N PHE A 29 26.72 2.90 -7.91
CA PHE A 29 26.38 1.50 -7.61
C PHE A 29 26.07 0.63 -8.84
N ARG A 30 26.39 1.13 -10.04
CA ARG A 30 26.01 0.52 -11.33
C ARG A 30 26.53 -0.91 -11.52
N LYS A 31 27.62 -1.31 -10.87
CA LYS A 31 28.23 -2.64 -11.05
C LYS A 31 27.82 -3.63 -9.97
N GLU A 32 27.46 -3.13 -8.80
CA GLU A 32 27.27 -3.89 -7.56
C GLU A 32 25.81 -4.32 -7.39
N ILE A 33 24.86 -3.43 -7.67
CA ILE A 33 23.42 -3.67 -7.50
C ILE A 33 22.84 -4.28 -8.78
N GLY A 34 22.14 -5.42 -8.65
CA GLY A 34 21.43 -6.06 -9.75
C GLY A 34 19.91 -6.02 -9.64
N ALA A 35 19.37 -5.71 -8.45
CA ALA A 35 17.94 -5.62 -8.20
C ALA A 35 17.62 -4.49 -7.21
N ILE A 36 16.42 -3.93 -7.30
CA ILE A 36 15.94 -2.88 -6.42
C ILE A 36 14.53 -3.23 -5.97
N HIS A 37 14.32 -3.30 -4.65
CA HIS A 37 13.00 -3.23 -4.05
C HIS A 37 12.71 -1.77 -3.72
N ILE A 38 11.84 -1.16 -4.52
CA ILE A 38 11.34 0.20 -4.25
C ILE A 38 10.15 0.08 -3.31
N LEU A 39 10.31 0.59 -2.09
CA LEU A 39 9.22 0.70 -1.11
C LEU A 39 8.08 1.56 -1.68
N PRO A 40 6.85 1.45 -1.15
CA PRO A 40 5.66 1.93 -1.84
C PRO A 40 5.77 3.38 -2.35
N PHE A 41 5.60 3.54 -3.66
CA PHE A 41 5.73 4.81 -4.39
C PHE A 41 4.39 5.26 -5.02
N PHE A 42 3.29 4.63 -4.63
CA PHE A 42 1.95 5.00 -5.04
C PHE A 42 1.41 6.16 -4.19
N PRO A 43 0.43 6.94 -4.69
CA PRO A 43 -0.28 7.89 -3.86
C PRO A 43 -0.83 7.22 -2.60
N SER A 44 -0.52 7.77 -1.44
CA SER A 44 -0.85 7.16 -0.14
C SER A 44 -1.32 8.20 0.87
N SER A 45 -2.25 7.81 1.73
CA SER A 45 -2.75 8.68 2.79
C SER A 45 -2.01 8.51 4.13
N GLY A 46 -0.97 7.66 4.19
CA GLY A 46 -0.27 7.40 5.44
C GLY A 46 0.77 6.28 5.39
N ASP A 47 1.30 5.98 6.57
CA ASP A 47 2.24 4.89 6.85
C ASP A 47 3.40 4.80 5.83
N ARG A 48 3.98 5.96 5.47
CA ARG A 48 5.10 6.07 4.50
C ARG A 48 4.86 5.29 3.19
N GLY A 49 3.61 5.24 2.72
CA GLY A 49 3.24 4.59 1.46
C GLY A 49 2.42 3.30 1.60
N PHE A 50 2.35 2.71 2.81
CA PHE A 50 1.60 1.46 3.05
C PHE A 50 0.08 1.62 3.15
N ALA A 51 -0.45 2.84 3.00
CA ALA A 51 -1.89 3.12 2.89
C ALA A 51 -2.25 3.66 1.49
N PRO A 52 -2.15 2.84 0.42
CA PRO A 52 -2.29 3.29 -0.96
C PRO A 52 -3.73 3.71 -1.27
N LEU A 53 -3.86 4.80 -2.01
CA LEU A 53 -5.12 5.28 -2.59
C LEU A 53 -5.48 4.52 -3.85
N THR A 54 -4.47 4.18 -4.65
CA THR A 54 -4.57 3.47 -5.92
C THR A 54 -3.22 2.86 -6.28
N TYR A 55 -3.21 1.85 -7.14
CA TYR A 55 -2.00 1.27 -7.74
C TYR A 55 -1.85 1.64 -9.23
N GLU A 56 -2.78 2.40 -9.78
CA GLU A 56 -2.83 2.72 -11.22
C GLU A 56 -1.81 3.81 -11.61
N MET A 57 -1.25 4.53 -10.64
CA MET A 57 -0.34 5.65 -10.88
C MET A 57 0.78 5.71 -9.84
N VAL A 58 1.92 6.28 -10.24
CA VAL A 58 3.01 6.68 -9.35
C VAL A 58 2.62 7.99 -8.66
N ASP A 59 3.03 8.17 -7.40
CA ASP A 59 2.85 9.46 -6.71
C ASP A 59 3.64 10.55 -7.45
N ALA A 60 2.96 11.65 -7.78
CA ALA A 60 3.54 12.75 -8.56
C ALA A 60 4.78 13.38 -7.90
N ASN A 61 4.93 13.25 -6.57
CA ASN A 61 6.14 13.70 -5.87
C ASN A 61 7.35 12.80 -6.18
N PHE A 62 7.13 11.54 -6.53
CA PHE A 62 8.18 10.56 -6.82
C PHE A 62 8.44 10.38 -8.32
N GLY A 63 7.44 10.59 -9.19
CA GLY A 63 7.62 10.56 -10.64
C GLY A 63 6.46 9.92 -11.38
N THR A 64 6.80 9.14 -12.41
CA THR A 64 5.86 8.50 -13.34
C THR A 64 6.21 7.04 -13.59
N TRP A 65 5.33 6.30 -14.26
CA TRP A 65 5.64 4.94 -14.70
C TRP A 65 6.84 4.90 -15.66
N ASP A 66 7.06 5.93 -16.48
CA ASP A 66 8.25 6.03 -17.35
C ASP A 66 9.56 6.04 -16.54
N ASP A 67 9.56 6.63 -15.32
CA ASP A 67 10.71 6.63 -14.42
C ASP A 67 10.96 5.23 -13.84
N ILE A 68 9.89 4.49 -13.54
CA ILE A 68 9.95 3.07 -13.13
C ILE A 68 10.47 2.20 -14.29
N ASP A 69 9.97 2.39 -15.51
CA ASP A 69 10.42 1.64 -16.69
C ASP A 69 11.90 1.92 -17.01
N THR A 70 12.33 3.16 -16.81
CA THR A 70 13.75 3.54 -16.93
C THR A 70 14.62 2.75 -15.96
N LEU A 71 14.21 2.63 -14.69
CA LEU A 71 14.91 1.78 -13.71
C LEU A 71 14.83 0.29 -14.09
N GLY A 72 13.67 -0.17 -14.56
CA GLY A 72 13.42 -1.56 -14.95
C GLY A 72 14.23 -2.02 -16.16
N SER A 73 14.62 -1.08 -17.03
CA SER A 73 15.54 -1.36 -18.14
C SER A 73 16.97 -1.73 -17.68
N LYS A 74 17.33 -1.39 -16.44
CA LYS A 74 18.68 -1.56 -15.87
C LYS A 74 18.74 -2.57 -14.72
N TYR A 75 17.69 -2.67 -13.92
CA TYR A 75 17.64 -3.45 -12.69
C TYR A 75 16.41 -4.38 -12.65
N GLU A 76 16.53 -5.53 -11.96
CA GLU A 76 15.31 -6.28 -11.58
C GLU A 76 14.56 -5.51 -10.51
N LEU A 77 13.27 -5.25 -10.71
CA LEU A 77 12.46 -4.49 -9.76
C LEU A 77 11.57 -5.39 -8.91
N MET A 78 11.41 -5.02 -7.65
CA MET A 78 10.48 -5.61 -6.69
C MET A 78 9.68 -4.49 -6.04
N PHE A 79 8.37 -4.72 -5.85
CA PHE A 79 7.45 -3.76 -5.26
C PHE A 79 6.51 -4.45 -4.27
N ASP A 80 5.94 -3.65 -3.38
CA ASP A 80 4.88 -4.10 -2.49
C ASP A 80 3.51 -3.98 -3.15
N PHE A 81 2.73 -5.05 -3.05
CA PHE A 81 1.29 -5.03 -3.28
C PHE A 81 0.59 -5.34 -1.97
N MET A 82 -0.03 -4.33 -1.35
CA MET A 82 -0.63 -4.39 -0.01
C MET A 82 -1.98 -5.10 -0.08
N ILE A 83 -1.94 -6.42 -0.26
CA ILE A 83 -3.12 -7.30 -0.40
C ILE A 83 -4.10 -7.24 0.78
N ASN A 84 -3.63 -6.87 1.97
CA ASN A 84 -4.40 -6.94 3.20
C ASN A 84 -5.28 -5.70 3.42
N HIS A 85 -4.88 -4.53 2.94
CA HIS A 85 -5.56 -3.28 3.24
C HIS A 85 -5.24 -2.20 2.21
N LEU A 86 -6.17 -1.26 2.07
CA LEU A 86 -6.03 -0.05 1.26
C LEU A 86 -6.44 1.18 2.08
N SER A 87 -6.11 2.37 1.58
CA SER A 87 -6.51 3.62 2.22
C SER A 87 -8.02 3.75 2.34
N ARG A 88 -8.48 4.28 3.48
CA ARG A 88 -9.86 4.76 3.66
C ARG A 88 -10.21 5.93 2.74
N GLN A 89 -9.23 6.63 2.17
CA GLN A 89 -9.44 7.69 1.20
C GLN A 89 -9.42 7.18 -0.26
N SER A 90 -9.27 5.87 -0.48
CA SER A 90 -9.35 5.27 -1.81
C SER A 90 -10.74 5.42 -2.43
N LYS A 91 -10.80 5.45 -3.78
CA LYS A 91 -12.07 5.50 -4.52
C LYS A 91 -13.04 4.38 -4.10
N TYR A 92 -12.51 3.20 -3.83
CA TYR A 92 -13.28 2.02 -3.43
C TYR A 92 -13.93 2.19 -2.06
N PHE A 93 -13.18 2.69 -1.07
CA PHE A 93 -13.71 2.88 0.28
C PHE A 93 -14.67 4.07 0.35
N GLN A 94 -14.39 5.14 -0.39
CA GLN A 94 -15.30 6.29 -0.48
C GLN A 94 -16.64 5.90 -1.12
N ASP A 95 -16.62 5.15 -2.22
CA ASP A 95 -17.84 4.61 -2.84
C ASP A 95 -18.62 3.70 -1.89
N PHE A 96 -17.91 2.86 -1.12
CA PHE A 96 -18.52 2.03 -0.08
C PHE A 96 -19.17 2.84 1.05
N VAL A 97 -18.54 3.93 1.50
CA VAL A 97 -19.12 4.82 2.51
C VAL A 97 -20.34 5.56 1.98
N GLU A 98 -20.31 5.98 0.72
CA GLU A 98 -21.40 6.74 0.08
C GLU A 98 -22.61 5.87 -0.25
N LYS A 99 -22.40 4.67 -0.82
CA LYS A 99 -23.48 3.79 -1.30
C LYS A 99 -23.81 2.65 -0.34
N HIS A 100 -23.06 2.52 0.76
CA HIS A 100 -23.24 1.49 1.77
C HIS A 100 -23.35 0.07 1.14
N ASP A 101 -24.44 -0.65 1.39
CA ASP A 101 -24.68 -2.00 0.86
C ASP A 101 -24.95 -2.04 -0.65
N GLY A 102 -25.19 -0.88 -1.29
CA GLY A 102 -25.35 -0.75 -2.75
C GLY A 102 -24.06 -0.50 -3.52
N SER A 103 -22.91 -0.36 -2.85
CA SER A 103 -21.61 -0.24 -3.49
C SER A 103 -21.19 -1.55 -4.16
N GLU A 104 -20.64 -1.48 -5.36
CA GLU A 104 -20.00 -2.64 -6.02
C GLU A 104 -18.77 -3.15 -5.23
N TYR A 105 -18.21 -2.32 -4.35
CA TYR A 105 -17.05 -2.64 -3.51
C TYR A 105 -17.43 -3.09 -2.09
N ALA A 106 -18.72 -3.24 -1.75
CA ALA A 106 -19.16 -3.57 -0.39
C ALA A 106 -18.62 -4.90 0.17
N ASP A 107 -18.26 -5.83 -0.71
CA ASP A 107 -17.63 -7.12 -0.35
C ASP A 107 -16.10 -7.09 -0.36
N MET A 108 -15.49 -5.98 -0.79
CA MET A 108 -14.05 -5.76 -0.70
C MET A 108 -13.59 -5.48 0.75
N PHE A 109 -14.51 -5.03 1.62
CA PHE A 109 -14.21 -4.64 3.00
C PHE A 109 -14.79 -5.62 4.03
N LEU A 110 -14.00 -5.88 5.08
CA LEU A 110 -14.38 -6.75 6.18
C LEU A 110 -15.26 -5.98 7.17
N ARG A 111 -16.44 -6.51 7.46
CA ARG A 111 -17.36 -6.00 8.48
C ARG A 111 -17.64 -7.08 9.49
N PHE A 112 -17.58 -6.77 10.79
CA PHE A 112 -17.85 -7.75 11.85
C PHE A 112 -19.21 -8.44 11.69
N LYS A 113 -20.25 -7.69 11.26
CA LYS A 113 -21.59 -8.25 11.04
C LYS A 113 -21.65 -9.43 10.05
N LYS A 114 -20.66 -9.58 9.18
CA LYS A 114 -20.56 -10.71 8.23
C LYS A 114 -19.97 -11.98 8.85
N PHE A 115 -19.23 -11.86 9.96
CA PHE A 115 -18.47 -12.96 10.54
C PHE A 115 -18.98 -13.38 11.91
N TRP A 116 -19.64 -12.48 12.65
CA TRP A 116 -20.20 -12.75 13.98
C TRP A 116 -21.73 -12.78 13.94
N PRO A 117 -22.39 -13.88 14.38
CA PRO A 117 -23.85 -13.96 14.41
C PRO A 117 -24.54 -12.85 15.21
N GLY A 118 -23.86 -12.30 16.23
CA GLY A 118 -24.36 -11.18 17.04
C GLY A 118 -24.02 -9.79 16.48
N GLY A 119 -23.48 -9.69 15.26
CA GLY A 119 -23.04 -8.42 14.67
C GLY A 119 -21.60 -8.04 15.02
N GLU A 120 -21.16 -8.33 16.25
CA GLU A 120 -19.84 -7.96 16.78
C GLU A 120 -19.21 -9.10 17.61
N PRO A 121 -17.87 -9.16 17.70
CA PRO A 121 -17.17 -10.11 18.56
C PRO A 121 -17.31 -9.76 20.04
N THR A 122 -17.40 -10.78 20.90
CA THR A 122 -17.30 -10.60 22.35
C THR A 122 -15.87 -10.23 22.78
N GLU A 123 -15.69 -9.75 24.01
CA GLU A 123 -14.34 -9.49 24.55
C GLU A 123 -13.44 -10.73 24.53
N GLU A 124 -13.99 -11.91 24.84
CA GLU A 124 -13.26 -13.18 24.80
C GLU A 124 -12.80 -13.50 23.38
N GLN A 125 -13.69 -13.35 22.40
CA GLN A 125 -13.36 -13.53 20.98
C GLN A 125 -12.30 -12.52 20.52
N ILE A 126 -12.39 -11.26 20.95
CA ILE A 126 -11.38 -10.23 20.69
C ILE A 126 -10.02 -10.62 21.30
N ARG A 127 -9.97 -11.31 22.45
CA ARG A 127 -8.72 -11.79 23.06
C ARG A 127 -8.10 -12.97 22.30
N MET A 128 -8.91 -13.76 21.60
CA MET A 128 -8.42 -14.87 20.77
C MET A 128 -7.82 -14.39 19.44
N LEU A 129 -8.16 -13.19 18.97
CA LEU A 129 -7.59 -12.63 17.74
C LEU A 129 -6.09 -12.36 17.90
N ASN A 130 -5.29 -12.79 16.91
CA ASN A 130 -3.90 -12.36 16.80
C ASN A 130 -3.86 -10.88 16.42
N LYS A 131 -3.40 -10.03 17.34
CA LYS A 131 -3.48 -8.58 17.24
C LYS A 131 -2.26 -7.90 17.83
N ARG A 132 -1.89 -6.76 17.24
CA ARG A 132 -0.75 -5.94 17.69
C ARG A 132 -1.09 -5.00 18.85
N LYS A 133 -2.36 -4.61 19.00
CA LYS A 133 -2.87 -3.69 20.03
C LYS A 133 -3.93 -4.38 20.88
N PRO A 134 -4.14 -3.97 22.15
CA PRO A 134 -5.07 -4.65 23.05
C PRO A 134 -6.56 -4.46 22.71
N CYS A 135 -6.91 -3.61 21.74
CA CYS A 135 -8.28 -3.35 21.28
C CYS A 135 -8.71 -4.28 20.13
N ALA A 136 -9.99 -4.26 19.78
CA ALA A 136 -10.47 -4.89 18.55
C ALA A 136 -9.78 -4.26 17.32
N PRO A 137 -9.42 -5.03 16.28
CA PRO A 137 -8.79 -4.51 15.07
C PRO A 137 -9.83 -3.91 14.11
N CYS A 138 -10.63 -2.98 14.58
CA CYS A 138 -11.70 -2.32 13.83
C CYS A 138 -11.72 -0.82 14.06
N VAL A 139 -12.52 -0.14 13.25
CA VAL A 139 -12.87 1.27 13.37
C VAL A 139 -14.34 1.41 13.03
N ASP A 140 -15.02 2.32 13.72
CA ASP A 140 -16.40 2.64 13.41
C ASP A 140 -16.47 3.57 12.19
N ILE A 141 -17.43 3.30 11.32
CA ILE A 141 -17.68 4.03 10.07
C ILE A 141 -19.15 4.43 10.04
N THR A 142 -19.40 5.72 9.83
CA THR A 142 -20.74 6.25 9.54
C THR A 142 -20.93 6.26 8.04
N PHE A 143 -22.00 5.63 7.55
CA PHE A 143 -22.38 5.64 6.14
C PHE A 143 -23.15 6.92 5.80
N ALA A 144 -23.16 7.31 4.53
CA ALA A 144 -23.83 8.54 4.08
C ALA A 144 -25.38 8.45 4.09
N ASP A 145 -25.94 7.25 4.21
CA ASP A 145 -27.39 6.99 4.26
C ASP A 145 -27.97 7.01 5.69
N GLN A 146 -27.15 7.35 6.70
CA GLN A 146 -27.55 7.45 8.11
C GLN A 146 -27.80 8.89 8.58
#